data_AF-A0A382RTW5-F1
#
_entry.id   AF-A0A382RTW5-F1
#
_cell.length_a   1.000
_cell.length_b   1.000
_cell.length_c   1.000
_cell.angle_alpha   90.00
_cell.angle_beta   90.00
_cell.angle_gamma   90.00
#
_symmetry.space_group_name_H-M   'P 1'
#
loop_
_entity.id
_entity.type
_entity.pdbx_description
1 polymer ?
#
loop_
_entity_poly.entity_id
_entity_poly.type
_entity_poly.pdbx_seq_one_letter_code
_entity_poly.pdbx_strand_id
1 'polypeptide(L)'
;IGEVTEFVREIQSVFPNQLFAYNCSPSFNWKAKLSDTEISNFKDELGELDVKFQFITLAGFHSLNYSMFELSENYKNNGMTGFVDLQEREFAAQDRGFTAVKHQREVGASYFDQIGQVCTGSSNLSAIEGSTEEEQF
;
A
#
# COMPACT_ATOMS: atom_id res chain seq x y z
N ILE A 1 -15.57 -1.15 -20.26
CA ILE A 1 -15.58 0.34 -20.35
C ILE A 1 -16.91 0.93 -20.87
N GLY A 2 -17.77 0.18 -21.59
CA GLY A 2 -18.96 0.74 -22.28
C GLY A 2 -19.90 1.62 -21.44
N GLU A 3 -20.49 1.09 -20.37
CA GLU A 3 -21.50 1.82 -19.57
C GLU A 3 -20.96 3.14 -18.98
N VAL A 4 -19.71 3.15 -18.50
CA VAL A 4 -19.09 4.38 -17.96
C VAL A 4 -18.81 5.40 -19.06
N THR A 5 -18.44 4.97 -20.27
CA THR A 5 -18.28 5.86 -21.43
C THR A 5 -19.57 6.59 -21.76
N GLU A 6 -20.70 5.86 -21.79
CA GLU A 6 -22.02 6.44 -22.05
C GLU A 6 -22.38 7.46 -20.96
N PHE A 7 -22.29 7.05 -19.70
CA PHE A 7 -22.58 7.92 -18.55
C PHE A 7 -21.77 9.23 -18.57
N VAL A 8 -20.45 9.13 -18.77
CA VAL A 8 -19.57 10.30 -18.76
C VAL A 8 -19.90 11.24 -19.93
N ARG A 9 -20.06 10.71 -21.15
CA ARG A 9 -20.34 11.52 -22.34
C ARG A 9 -21.69 12.22 -22.26
N GLU A 10 -22.71 11.55 -21.73
CA GLU A 10 -24.03 12.16 -21.53
C GLU A 10 -23.96 13.34 -20.57
N ILE A 11 -23.29 13.18 -19.42
CA ILE A 11 -23.14 14.27 -18.46
C ILE A 11 -22.29 15.41 -19.04
N GLN A 12 -21.19 15.11 -19.72
CA GLN A 12 -20.34 16.12 -20.35
C GLN A 12 -21.04 16.91 -21.46
N SER A 13 -22.04 16.33 -22.12
CA SER A 13 -22.83 17.05 -23.14
C SER A 13 -23.61 18.24 -22.57
N VAL A 14 -23.96 18.18 -21.27
CA VAL A 14 -24.65 19.25 -20.54
C VAL A 14 -23.69 20.05 -19.66
N PHE A 15 -22.70 19.38 -19.08
CA PHE A 15 -21.70 19.95 -18.17
C PHE A 15 -20.27 19.62 -18.64
N PRO A 16 -19.73 20.37 -19.63
CA PRO A 16 -18.47 20.00 -20.31
C PRO A 16 -17.24 19.86 -19.42
N ASN A 17 -17.22 20.54 -18.28
CA ASN A 17 -16.09 20.56 -17.35
C ASN A 17 -16.35 19.72 -16.08
N GLN A 18 -17.38 18.86 -16.07
CA GLN A 18 -17.69 18.03 -14.92
C GLN A 18 -16.56 17.02 -14.68
N LEU A 19 -16.06 16.97 -13.44
CA LEU A 19 -15.09 15.96 -13.03
C LEU A 19 -15.80 14.69 -12.57
N PHE A 20 -15.23 13.54 -12.91
CA PHE A 20 -15.77 12.23 -12.54
C PHE A 20 -14.82 11.46 -11.62
N ALA A 21 -15.45 10.59 -10.83
CA ALA A 21 -14.75 9.60 -10.03
C ALA A 21 -15.30 8.20 -10.32
N TYR A 22 -14.45 7.18 -10.25
CA TYR A 22 -14.86 5.79 -10.47
C TYR A 22 -14.29 4.86 -9.39
N ASN A 23 -15.17 4.04 -8.83
CA ASN A 23 -14.81 2.99 -7.89
C ASN A 23 -14.43 1.71 -8.64
N CYS A 24 -13.15 1.39 -8.66
CA CYS A 24 -12.61 0.10 -9.11
C CYS A 24 -12.84 -0.95 -8.02
N SER A 25 -14.11 -1.32 -7.82
CA SER A 25 -14.57 -2.09 -6.66
C SER A 25 -14.01 -3.51 -6.59
N PRO A 26 -13.48 -3.95 -5.43
CA PRO A 26 -13.17 -5.36 -5.18
C PRO A 26 -14.39 -6.28 -5.13
N SER A 27 -15.62 -5.72 -5.01
CA SER A 27 -16.85 -6.51 -5.09
C SER A 27 -17.09 -7.08 -6.49
N PHE A 28 -16.39 -6.58 -7.52
CA PHE A 28 -16.41 -7.16 -8.85
C PHE A 28 -15.47 -8.36 -8.92
N ASN A 29 -15.95 -9.48 -9.46
CA ASN A 29 -15.06 -10.55 -9.90
C ASN A 29 -14.45 -10.15 -11.26
N TRP A 30 -13.34 -9.41 -11.21
CA TRP A 30 -12.68 -8.80 -12.37
C TRP A 30 -12.40 -9.81 -13.48
N LYS A 31 -11.76 -10.94 -13.17
CA LYS A 31 -11.40 -11.99 -14.14
C LYS A 31 -12.61 -12.75 -14.70
N ALA A 32 -13.74 -12.76 -13.99
CA ALA A 32 -14.98 -13.33 -14.52
C ALA A 32 -15.69 -12.40 -15.52
N LYS A 33 -15.28 -11.14 -15.60
CA LYS A 33 -15.92 -10.11 -16.42
C LYS A 33 -15.03 -9.54 -17.51
N LEU A 34 -13.71 -9.53 -17.29
CA LEU A 34 -12.74 -8.85 -18.13
C LEU A 34 -11.53 -9.75 -18.39
N SER A 35 -10.98 -9.62 -19.58
CA SER A 35 -9.70 -10.20 -19.97
C SER A 35 -8.51 -9.47 -19.33
N ASP A 36 -7.34 -10.09 -19.38
CA ASP A 36 -6.10 -9.53 -18.82
C ASP A 36 -5.74 -8.18 -19.43
N THR A 37 -5.91 -8.05 -20.75
CA THR A 37 -5.69 -6.81 -21.50
C THR A 37 -6.68 -5.71 -21.09
N GLU A 38 -7.96 -6.05 -20.91
CA GLU A 38 -8.95 -5.08 -20.44
C GLU A 38 -8.65 -4.63 -19.00
N ILE A 39 -8.25 -5.55 -18.12
CA ILE A 39 -7.89 -5.24 -16.73
C ILE A 39 -6.66 -4.33 -16.69
N SER A 40 -5.61 -4.62 -17.48
CA SER A 40 -4.39 -3.82 -17.50
C SER A 40 -4.65 -2.39 -17.98
N ASN A 41 -5.54 -2.22 -18.96
CA ASN A 41 -5.82 -0.92 -19.57
C ASN A 41 -6.92 -0.13 -18.86
N PHE A 42 -7.72 -0.77 -18.00
CA PHE A 42 -8.94 -0.18 -17.41
C PHE A 42 -8.71 1.20 -16.77
N LYS A 43 -7.61 1.37 -16.03
CA LYS A 43 -7.24 2.63 -15.38
C LYS A 43 -6.96 3.74 -16.40
N ASP A 44 -6.26 3.40 -17.48
CA ASP A 44 -5.89 4.34 -18.54
C ASP A 44 -7.11 4.72 -19.37
N GLU A 45 -7.94 3.75 -19.76
CA GLU A 45 -9.20 3.99 -20.48
C GLU A 45 -10.17 4.90 -19.69
N LEU A 46 -10.28 4.71 -18.38
CA LEU A 46 -11.03 5.65 -17.51
C LEU A 46 -10.41 7.05 -17.52
N GLY A 47 -9.08 7.15 -17.54
CA GLY A 47 -8.37 8.42 -17.61
C GLY A 47 -8.62 9.17 -18.93
N GLU A 48 -8.68 8.44 -20.05
CA GLU A 48 -9.03 8.98 -21.37
C GLU A 48 -10.46 9.55 -21.43
N LEU A 49 -11.35 9.05 -20.58
CA LEU A 49 -12.72 9.56 -20.41
C LEU A 49 -12.82 10.75 -19.43
N ASP A 50 -11.70 11.29 -18.94
CA ASP A 50 -11.70 12.37 -17.94
C ASP A 50 -12.21 11.95 -16.54
N VAL A 51 -12.18 10.64 -16.24
CA VAL A 51 -12.36 10.16 -14.86
C VAL A 51 -11.08 10.43 -14.07
N LYS A 52 -11.05 11.61 -13.44
CA LYS A 52 -9.88 12.14 -12.75
C LYS A 52 -9.56 11.47 -11.42
N PHE A 53 -10.55 10.93 -10.72
CA PHE A 53 -10.35 10.25 -9.44
C PHE A 53 -10.77 8.79 -9.50
N GLN A 54 -9.81 7.88 -9.42
CA GLN A 54 -10.04 6.44 -9.49
C GLN A 54 -9.52 5.80 -8.20
N PHE A 55 -10.31 4.92 -7.59
CA PHE A 55 -9.95 4.34 -6.30
C PHE A 55 -10.50 2.93 -6.14
N ILE A 56 -9.80 2.12 -5.36
CA ILE A 56 -10.21 0.76 -4.97
C ILE A 56 -10.65 0.83 -3.51
N THR A 57 -11.96 0.76 -3.26
CA THR A 57 -12.53 0.98 -1.92
C THR A 57 -11.99 0.04 -0.84
N LEU A 58 -11.87 -1.27 -1.14
CA LEU A 58 -11.52 -2.28 -0.15
C LEU A 58 -10.08 -2.83 -0.30
N ALA A 59 -9.18 -2.07 -0.94
CA ALA A 59 -7.79 -2.50 -1.13
C ALA A 59 -7.09 -2.82 0.21
N GLY A 60 -7.28 -1.96 1.22
CA GLY A 60 -6.72 -2.18 2.56
C GLY A 60 -7.28 -3.42 3.26
N PHE A 61 -8.60 -3.67 3.13
CA PHE A 61 -9.23 -4.85 3.73
C PHE A 61 -8.67 -6.15 3.12
N HIS A 62 -8.60 -6.23 1.79
CA HIS A 62 -8.10 -7.43 1.11
C HIS A 62 -6.60 -7.66 1.35
N SER A 63 -5.78 -6.62 1.25
CA SER A 63 -4.33 -6.75 1.48
C SER A 63 -4.00 -7.18 2.91
N LEU A 64 -4.59 -6.54 3.92
CA LEU A 64 -4.35 -6.85 5.33
C LEU A 64 -4.79 -8.26 5.72
N ASN A 65 -6.03 -8.65 5.36
CA ASN A 65 -6.55 -9.96 5.75
C ASN A 65 -5.82 -11.10 5.04
N TYR A 66 -5.53 -10.94 3.75
CA TYR A 66 -4.86 -11.99 2.99
C TYR A 66 -3.40 -12.17 3.44
N SER A 67 -2.64 -11.08 3.64
CA SER A 67 -1.25 -11.18 4.08
C SER A 67 -1.12 -11.84 5.46
N MET A 68 -2.03 -11.51 6.39
CA MET A 68 -2.03 -12.13 7.72
C MET A 68 -2.48 -13.59 7.67
N PHE A 69 -3.45 -13.94 6.82
CA PHE A 69 -3.86 -15.33 6.62
C PHE A 69 -2.71 -16.19 6.08
N GLU A 70 -2.02 -15.71 5.03
CA GLU A 70 -0.84 -16.38 4.45
C GLU A 70 0.28 -16.54 5.48
N LEU A 71 0.62 -15.47 6.22
CA LEU A 71 1.62 -15.53 7.27
C LEU A 71 1.26 -16.55 8.37
N SER A 72 0.00 -16.55 8.81
CA SER A 72 -0.48 -17.47 9.86
C SER A 72 -0.41 -18.93 9.41
N GLU A 73 -0.77 -19.22 8.15
CA GLU A 73 -0.67 -20.56 7.57
C GLU A 73 0.80 -21.02 7.45
N ASN A 74 1.67 -20.15 6.93
CA ASN A 74 3.10 -20.43 6.80
C ASN A 74 3.76 -20.65 8.17
N TYR A 75 3.43 -19.84 9.16
CA TYR A 75 3.95 -20.01 10.52
C TYR A 75 3.46 -21.30 11.17
N LYS A 76 2.17 -21.65 10.99
CA LYS A 76 1.61 -22.91 11.48
C LYS A 76 2.36 -24.12 10.90
N ASN A 77 2.68 -24.09 9.61
CA ASN A 77 3.27 -25.24 8.91
C ASN A 77 4.80 -25.30 9.04
N ASN A 78 5.48 -24.14 9.10
CA ASN A 78 6.94 -24.04 8.96
C ASN A 78 7.62 -23.30 10.13
N GLY A 79 6.88 -22.87 11.15
CA GLY A 79 7.42 -22.11 12.28
C GLY A 79 8.10 -20.81 11.84
N MET A 80 9.28 -20.52 12.42
CA MET A 80 10.02 -19.29 12.14
C MET A 80 10.38 -19.11 10.67
N THR A 81 10.58 -20.20 9.90
CA THR A 81 10.84 -20.10 8.45
C THR A 81 9.73 -19.33 7.74
N GLY A 82 8.47 -19.55 8.10
CA GLY A 82 7.34 -18.83 7.49
C GLY A 82 7.33 -17.33 7.79
N PHE A 83 7.93 -16.90 8.92
CA PHE A 83 8.12 -15.49 9.24
C PHE A 83 9.37 -14.92 8.53
N VAL A 84 10.47 -15.67 8.49
CA VAL A 84 11.70 -15.25 7.80
C VAL A 84 11.45 -15.03 6.31
N ASP A 85 10.60 -15.84 5.67
CA ASP A 85 10.20 -15.62 4.27
C ASP A 85 9.49 -14.27 4.04
N LEU A 86 8.77 -13.75 5.04
CA LEU A 86 8.23 -12.39 4.99
C LEU A 86 9.36 -11.36 5.13
N GLN A 87 10.24 -11.54 6.11
CA GLN A 87 11.35 -10.63 6.37
C GLN A 87 12.30 -10.50 5.17
N GLU A 88 12.64 -11.60 4.50
CA GLU A 88 13.47 -11.60 3.27
C GLU A 88 12.78 -10.86 2.12
N ARG A 89 11.46 -10.98 1.98
CA ARG A 89 10.68 -10.19 1.01
C ARG A 89 10.72 -8.69 1.34
N GLU A 90 10.72 -8.32 2.62
CA GLU A 90 10.85 -6.94 3.06
C GLU A 90 12.25 -6.38 2.77
N PHE A 91 13.32 -7.15 3.05
CA PHE A 91 14.68 -6.79 2.68
C PHE A 91 14.83 -6.58 1.16
N ALA A 92 14.35 -7.52 0.35
CA ALA A 92 14.37 -7.40 -1.11
C ALA A 92 13.54 -6.21 -1.64
N ALA A 93 12.54 -5.76 -0.89
CA ALA A 93 11.74 -4.59 -1.25
C ALA A 93 12.46 -3.26 -0.99
N GLN A 94 13.56 -3.25 -0.22
CA GLN A 94 14.34 -2.03 0.04
C GLN A 94 14.90 -1.40 -1.25
N ASP A 95 15.28 -2.23 -2.23
CA ASP A 95 15.72 -1.78 -3.57
C ASP A 95 14.64 -0.98 -4.32
N ARG A 96 13.37 -1.14 -3.93
CA ARG A 96 12.22 -0.41 -4.47
C ARG A 96 11.75 0.74 -3.57
N GLY A 97 12.50 1.05 -2.51
CA GLY A 97 12.22 2.13 -1.57
C GLY A 97 11.38 1.75 -0.35
N PHE A 98 11.19 0.46 -0.06
CA PHE A 98 10.55 0.04 1.20
C PHE A 98 11.46 0.28 2.40
N THR A 99 10.96 0.90 3.47
CA THR A 99 11.80 1.31 4.63
C THR A 99 11.42 0.65 5.95
N ALA A 100 10.23 0.03 6.04
CA ALA A 100 9.67 -0.44 7.30
C ALA A 100 10.36 -1.70 7.88
N VAL A 101 11.33 -2.28 7.16
CA VAL A 101 12.30 -3.24 7.72
C VAL A 101 12.93 -2.69 9.02
N LYS A 102 13.32 -1.40 8.99
CA LYS A 102 13.79 -0.64 10.16
C LYS A 102 12.59 -0.01 10.86
N HIS A 103 11.82 -0.85 11.52
CA HIS A 103 10.52 -0.50 12.10
C HIS A 103 10.62 0.51 13.26
N GLN A 104 11.71 0.54 14.03
CA GLN A 104 11.91 1.56 15.08
C GLN A 104 12.05 2.95 14.48
N ARG A 105 12.90 3.08 13.44
CA ARG A 105 13.00 4.31 12.65
C ARG A 105 11.66 4.70 12.02
N GLU A 106 10.95 3.74 11.43
CA GLU A 106 9.70 3.99 10.68
C GLU A 106 8.61 4.60 11.57
N VAL A 107 8.53 4.18 12.83
CA VAL A 107 7.58 4.76 13.82
C VAL A 107 8.12 6.01 14.54
N GLY A 108 9.29 6.50 14.14
CA GLY A 108 9.83 7.78 14.59
C GLY A 108 10.69 7.73 15.84
N ALA A 109 11.26 6.57 16.23
CA ALA A 109 12.12 6.50 17.43
C ALA A 109 13.27 7.52 17.38
N SER A 110 13.97 7.62 16.24
CA SER A 110 15.03 8.63 16.04
C SER A 110 14.55 10.09 16.10
N TYR A 111 13.30 10.36 15.75
CA TYR A 111 12.70 11.69 15.84
C TYR A 111 12.45 12.07 17.31
N PHE A 112 11.93 11.15 18.10
CA PHE A 112 11.71 11.38 19.53
C PHE A 112 13.01 11.42 20.33
N ASP A 113 14.05 10.69 19.92
CA ASP A 113 15.39 10.83 20.49
C ASP A 113 15.93 12.26 20.31
N GLN A 114 15.79 12.85 19.13
CA GLN A 114 16.20 14.24 18.88
C GLN A 114 15.42 15.24 19.73
N ILE A 115 14.10 15.04 19.88
CA ILE A 115 13.29 15.87 20.79
C ILE A 115 13.81 15.74 22.22
N GLY A 116 14.07 14.52 22.69
CA GLY A 116 14.60 14.26 24.02
C GLY A 116 15.94 14.96 24.27
N GLN A 117 16.85 14.91 23.30
CA GLN A 117 18.15 15.58 23.35
C GLN A 117 18.01 17.09 23.47
N VAL A 118 17.14 17.72 22.66
CA VAL A 118 16.91 19.17 22.72
C VAL A 118 16.27 19.58 24.04
N CYS A 119 15.29 18.83 24.54
CA CYS A 119 14.59 19.15 25.79
C CYS A 119 15.45 18.98 27.04
N THR A 120 16.34 17.99 27.05
CA THR A 120 17.13 17.63 28.24
C THR A 120 18.57 18.14 28.18
N GLY A 121 19.08 18.50 27.00
CA GLY A 121 20.49 18.78 26.78
C GLY A 121 21.40 17.54 26.93
N SER A 122 20.85 16.33 26.89
CA SER A 122 21.55 15.06 27.13
C SER A 122 21.22 14.02 26.06
N SER A 123 22.22 13.23 25.64
CA SER A 123 22.06 12.10 24.72
C SER A 123 21.92 10.74 25.42
N ASN A 124 22.02 10.68 26.75
CA ASN A 124 22.09 9.42 27.51
C ASN A 124 20.77 8.62 27.57
N LEU A 125 19.70 9.09 26.94
CA LEU A 125 18.37 8.46 26.95
C LEU A 125 17.91 8.08 25.52
N SER A 126 18.85 7.85 24.59
CA SER A 126 18.53 7.42 23.22
C SER A 126 17.92 6.01 23.20
N ALA A 127 16.86 5.85 22.41
CA ALA A 127 16.25 4.57 22.10
C ALA A 127 16.89 3.88 20.87
N ILE A 128 17.62 4.63 20.05
CA ILE A 128 18.30 4.12 18.85
C ILE A 128 19.73 3.67 19.14
N GLU A 129 20.51 4.46 19.88
CA GLU A 129 21.91 4.14 20.19
C GLU A 129 21.99 2.84 21.00
N GLY A 130 22.65 1.82 20.44
CA GLY A 130 22.73 0.47 21.04
C GLY A 130 21.49 -0.39 20.87
N SER A 131 20.57 -0.03 19.97
CA SER A 131 19.41 -0.87 19.62
C SER A 131 19.80 -2.02 18.70
N THR A 132 19.05 -3.13 18.75
CA THR A 132 19.24 -4.25 17.80
C THR A 132 18.97 -3.82 16.35
N GLU A 133 18.18 -2.77 16.13
CA GLU A 133 17.98 -2.20 14.79
C GLU A 133 19.25 -1.53 14.26
N GLU A 134 20.04 -0.86 15.10
CA GLU A 134 21.33 -0.30 14.69
C GLU A 134 22.36 -1.39 14.38
N GLU A 135 22.36 -2.49 15.13
CA GLU A 135 23.35 -3.55 15.01
C GLU A 135 23.06 -4.56 13.89
N GLN A 136 21.78 -4.83 13.59
CA GLN A 136 21.37 -5.98 12.77
C GLN A 136 20.66 -5.61 11.46
N PHE A 137 20.38 -4.32 11.22
CA PHE A 137 19.60 -3.86 10.06
C PHE A 137 20.28 -2.72 9.29
#